data_AF-A0A7C2I598-F1
#
_entry.id   AF-A0A7C2I598-F1
#
_cell.length_a   1.000
_cell.length_b   1.000
_cell.length_c   1.000
_cell.angle_alpha   90.00
_cell.angle_beta   90.00
_cell.angle_gamma   90.00
#
_symmetry.space_group_name_H-M   'P 1'
#
loop_
_entity.id
_entity.type
_entity.pdbx_description
1 polymer ?
#
loop_
_entity_poly.entity_id
_entity_poly.type
_entity_poly.pdbx_seq_one_letter_code
_entity_poly.pdbx_strand_id
1 'polypeptide(L)'
;MPTIVEYTDQKRPENLYPLRIISPPRCGPCCFSDMEEVGDPQEEGHWLFQYKRCRRCGFTVRVILREIQDAGLAAELRQTLAKSFVRDSAK
;
A
#
# COMPACT_ATOMS: atom_id res chain seq x y z
N MET A 1 8.50 0.69 8.90
CA MET A 1 7.49 -0.29 8.48
C MET A 1 8.19 -1.57 8.05
N PRO A 2 7.95 -2.69 8.73
CA PRO A 2 8.38 -3.99 8.22
C PRO A 2 7.73 -4.24 6.85
N THR A 3 8.48 -4.80 5.92
CA THR A 3 8.00 -5.22 4.60
C THR A 3 8.15 -6.73 4.50
N ILE A 4 7.26 -7.40 3.76
CA ILE A 4 7.42 -8.84 3.46
C ILE A 4 8.51 -9.09 2.42
N VAL A 5 9.06 -8.03 1.82
CA VAL A 5 10.09 -8.10 0.77
C VAL A 5 11.46 -8.25 1.40
N GLU A 6 12.11 -9.37 1.12
CA GLU A 6 13.52 -9.60 1.37
C GLU A 6 14.33 -9.22 0.14
N TYR A 7 15.17 -8.20 0.31
CA TYR A 7 16.10 -7.75 -0.73
C TYR A 7 17.42 -8.51 -0.61
N THR A 8 17.71 -9.35 -1.58
CA THR A 8 18.94 -10.15 -1.60
C THR A 8 19.33 -10.55 -3.02
N ASP A 9 20.63 -10.66 -3.26
CA ASP A 9 21.23 -11.23 -4.48
C ASP A 9 21.64 -12.70 -4.28
N GLN A 10 21.54 -13.23 -3.06
CA GLN A 10 21.97 -14.58 -2.69
C GLN A 10 20.91 -15.65 -3.02
N LYS A 11 19.66 -15.24 -3.21
CA LYS A 11 18.53 -16.13 -3.49
C LYS A 11 17.90 -15.76 -4.83
N ARG A 12 17.34 -16.75 -5.52
CA ARG A 12 16.58 -16.48 -6.74
C ARG A 12 15.36 -15.62 -6.40
N PRO A 13 15.03 -14.62 -7.23
CA PRO A 13 13.82 -13.83 -7.03
C PRO A 13 12.59 -14.72 -7.08
N GLU A 14 11.73 -14.61 -6.07
CA GLU A 14 10.55 -15.48 -5.92
C GLU A 14 9.37 -14.70 -5.33
N ASN A 15 8.16 -15.00 -5.81
CA ASN A 15 6.93 -14.40 -5.31
C ASN A 15 6.21 -15.40 -4.40
N LEU A 16 6.35 -15.22 -3.07
CA LEU A 16 5.69 -16.03 -2.04
C LEU A 16 4.62 -15.20 -1.30
N TYR A 17 4.05 -14.20 -1.99
CA TYR A 17 2.96 -13.37 -1.47
C TYR A 17 1.79 -14.27 -1.01
N PRO A 18 1.14 -13.98 0.13
CA PRO A 18 1.25 -12.76 0.95
C PRO A 18 2.33 -12.82 2.04
N LEU A 19 3.02 -13.94 2.23
CA LEU A 19 3.88 -14.14 3.40
C LEU A 19 5.28 -13.54 3.22
N ARG A 20 5.83 -13.61 2.01
CA ARG A 20 7.21 -13.17 1.73
C ARG A 20 7.41 -12.88 0.25
N ILE A 21 8.32 -11.99 -0.10
CA ILE A 21 8.75 -11.82 -1.49
C ILE A 21 10.28 -11.75 -1.50
N ILE A 22 10.94 -12.55 -2.33
CA ILE A 22 12.39 -12.45 -2.54
C ILE A 22 12.61 -11.60 -3.78
N SER A 23 13.30 -10.48 -3.59
CA SER A 23 13.57 -9.48 -4.63
C SER A 23 15.07 -9.23 -4.76
N PRO A 24 15.59 -9.01 -5.98
CA PRO A 24 16.91 -8.41 -6.12
C PRO A 24 16.94 -7.03 -5.44
N PRO A 25 18.11 -6.59 -4.94
CA PRO A 25 18.23 -5.33 -4.20
C PRO A 25 18.17 -4.08 -5.11
N ARG A 26 18.36 -4.24 -6.42
CA ARG A 26 18.37 -3.13 -7.39
C ARG A 26 17.45 -3.44 -8.56
N CYS A 27 16.84 -2.38 -9.11
CA CYS A 27 16.08 -2.47 -10.34
C CYS A 27 17.01 -2.72 -11.55
N GLY A 28 16.47 -3.37 -12.57
CA GLY A 28 17.13 -3.52 -13.86
C GLY A 28 16.45 -2.66 -14.93
N PRO A 29 17.00 -2.61 -16.16
CA PRO A 29 16.41 -1.84 -17.27
C PRO A 29 14.97 -2.25 -17.61
N CYS A 30 14.60 -3.51 -17.40
CA CYS A 30 13.25 -4.03 -17.64
C CYS A 30 12.18 -3.49 -16.66
N CYS A 31 12.57 -2.95 -15.50
CA CYS A 31 11.61 -2.51 -14.48
C CYS A 31 10.81 -1.28 -14.89
N PHE A 32 11.19 -0.58 -15.96
CA PHE A 32 10.40 0.56 -16.43
C PHE A 32 9.13 0.12 -17.17
N SER A 33 9.16 -1.04 -17.84
CA SER A 33 8.08 -1.54 -18.71
C SER A 33 7.34 -2.75 -18.15
N ASP A 34 8.01 -3.59 -17.35
CA ASP A 34 7.52 -4.93 -17.03
C ASP A 34 7.04 -5.10 -15.58
N MET A 35 6.76 -3.99 -14.87
CA MET A 35 6.23 -4.05 -13.51
C MET A 35 4.74 -4.38 -13.54
N GLU A 36 4.34 -5.37 -12.75
CA GLU A 36 2.95 -5.76 -12.53
C GLU A 36 2.56 -5.61 -11.07
N GLU A 37 1.27 -5.48 -10.80
CA GLU A 37 0.72 -5.43 -9.46
C GLU A 37 0.67 -6.82 -8.82
N VAL A 38 1.02 -6.91 -7.54
CA VAL A 38 1.03 -8.16 -6.76
C VAL A 38 0.04 -8.06 -5.61
N GLY A 39 -1.00 -8.90 -5.67
CA GLY A 39 -2.06 -8.96 -4.67
C GLY A 39 -2.96 -7.72 -4.68
N ASP A 40 -3.87 -7.66 -3.71
CA ASP A 40 -4.78 -6.52 -3.54
C ASP A 40 -4.13 -5.39 -2.75
N PRO A 41 -4.57 -4.13 -2.95
CA PRO A 41 -4.18 -3.01 -2.08
C PRO A 41 -4.38 -3.32 -0.60
N GLN A 42 -3.39 -2.94 0.22
CA GLN A 42 -3.36 -3.14 1.66
C GLN A 42 -3.31 -1.80 2.39
N GLU A 43 -3.93 -1.75 3.55
CA GLU A 43 -3.90 -0.58 4.43
C GLU A 43 -2.84 -0.79 5.52
N GLU A 44 -1.97 0.20 5.73
CA GLU A 44 -1.07 0.23 6.89
C GLU A 44 -0.98 1.66 7.41
N GLY A 45 -1.52 1.87 8.61
CA GLY A 45 -1.67 3.20 9.18
C GLY A 45 -2.53 4.10 8.28
N HIS A 46 -1.96 5.22 7.86
CA HIS A 46 -2.62 6.20 6.98
C HIS A 46 -2.32 5.97 5.49
N TRP A 47 -1.85 4.79 5.09
CA TRP A 47 -1.43 4.55 3.72
C TRP A 47 -2.15 3.35 3.11
N LEU A 48 -2.74 3.56 1.94
CA LEU A 48 -3.10 2.48 1.04
C LEU A 48 -1.90 2.22 0.12
N PHE A 49 -1.42 0.98 0.09
CA PHE A 49 -0.28 0.60 -0.72
C PHE A 49 -0.53 -0.72 -1.45
N GLN A 50 0.27 -1.00 -2.48
CA GLN A 50 0.28 -2.28 -3.17
C GLN A 50 1.71 -2.63 -3.58
N TYR A 51 2.03 -3.91 -3.65
CA TYR A 51 3.33 -4.33 -4.18
C TYR A 51 3.31 -4.32 -5.71
N LYS A 52 4.41 -3.89 -6.32
CA LYS A 52 4.66 -4.09 -7.75
C LYS A 52 5.92 -4.91 -7.96
N ARG A 53 5.87 -5.89 -8.86
CA ARG A 53 6.98 -6.80 -9.17
C ARG A 53 7.28 -6.80 -10.66
N CYS A 54 8.56 -6.78 -11.03
CA CYS A 54 8.95 -6.94 -12.43
C CYS A 54 8.78 -8.40 -12.87
N ARG A 55 8.01 -8.62 -13.94
CA ARG A 55 7.80 -9.95 -14.54
C ARG A 55 9.08 -10.60 -15.07
N ARG A 56 10.11 -9.80 -15.38
CA ARG A 56 11.38 -10.26 -15.96
C ARG A 56 12.44 -10.56 -14.92
N CYS A 57 12.78 -9.59 -14.07
CA CYS A 57 13.89 -9.73 -13.11
C CYS A 57 13.42 -10.00 -11.66
N GLY A 58 12.12 -9.91 -11.37
CA GLY A 58 11.58 -10.11 -10.04
C GLY A 58 11.80 -8.97 -9.05
N PHE A 59 12.37 -7.84 -9.48
CA PHE A 59 12.49 -6.64 -8.64
C PHE A 59 11.13 -6.21 -8.13
N THR A 60 11.01 -6.04 -6.82
CA THR A 60 9.74 -5.75 -6.15
C THR A 60 9.84 -4.46 -5.35
N VAL A 61 8.82 -3.62 -5.44
CA VAL A 61 8.70 -2.39 -4.64
C VAL A 61 7.32 -2.31 -4.01
N ARG A 62 7.22 -1.56 -2.92
CA ARG A 62 5.96 -1.14 -2.34
C ARG A 62 5.59 0.23 -2.90
N VAL A 63 4.43 0.33 -3.53
CA VAL A 63 3.91 1.57 -4.11
C VAL A 63 2.82 2.11 -3.20
N ILE A 64 2.97 3.35 -2.75
CA ILE A 64 1.91 4.06 -2.04
C ILE A 64 0.90 4.54 -3.08
N LEU A 65 -0.35 4.10 -2.96
CA LEU A 65 -1.43 4.46 -3.87
C LEU A 65 -2.09 5.77 -3.44
N ARG A 66 -2.36 5.93 -2.15
CA ARG A 66 -2.89 7.16 -1.56
C ARG A 66 -2.70 7.19 -0.05
N GLU A 67 -2.77 8.39 0.50
CA GLU A 67 -3.01 8.61 1.92
C GLU A 67 -4.48 8.34 2.25
N ILE A 68 -4.71 7.62 3.35
CA ILE A 68 -6.02 7.41 3.97
C ILE A 68 -6.12 8.44 5.09
N GLN A 69 -6.98 9.44 4.89
CA GLN A 69 -7.32 10.39 5.96
C GLN A 69 -7.91 9.61 7.13
N ASP A 70 -7.48 9.96 8.35
CA ASP A 70 -7.86 9.29 9.59
C ASP A 70 -9.37 9.02 9.63
N ALA A 71 -9.75 7.75 9.44
CA ALA A 71 -11.13 7.33 9.42
C ALA A 71 -11.84 7.62 10.75
N GLY A 72 -11.08 7.66 11.85
CA GLY A 72 -11.54 8.09 13.17
C GLY A 72 -11.92 9.56 13.17
N LEU A 73 -11.02 10.43 12.71
CA LEU A 73 -11.29 11.87 12.58
C LEU A 73 -12.47 12.14 11.64
N ALA A 74 -12.53 11.45 10.49
CA ALA A 74 -13.65 11.60 9.55
C ALA A 74 -14.99 11.15 10.17
N ALA A 75 -14.99 10.08 10.98
CA ALA A 75 -16.19 9.64 11.71
C ALA A 75 -16.60 10.63 12.80
N GLU A 76 -15.64 11.14 13.57
CA GLU A 76 -15.87 12.15 14.60
C GLU A 76 -16.41 13.46 14.02
N LEU A 77 -15.84 13.92 12.90
CA LEU A 77 -16.32 15.10 12.17
C LEU A 77 -17.76 14.90 11.68
N ARG A 78 -18.09 13.73 11.10
CA ARG A 78 -19.47 13.42 10.68
C ARG A 78 -20.44 13.46 11.85
N GLN A 79 -20.09 12.89 13.00
CA GLN A 79 -20.92 12.92 14.21
C GLN A 79 -21.10 14.35 14.73
N THR A 80 -20.02 15.14 14.73
CA THR A 80 -20.05 16.54 15.19
C THR A 80 -20.95 17.39 14.28
N LEU A 81 -20.78 17.29 12.97
CA LEU A 81 -21.62 17.99 12.00
C LEU A 81 -23.10 17.60 12.13
N ALA A 82 -23.42 16.30 12.23
CA ALA A 82 -24.79 15.84 12.41
C ALA A 82 -25.46 16.44 13.66
N LYS A 83 -24.74 16.56 14.77
CA LYS A 83 -25.25 17.18 16.01
C LYS A 83 -25.46 18.69 15.87
N SER A 84 -24.59 19.38 15.12
CA SER A 84 -24.72 20.83 14.90
C SER A 84 -25.94 21.17 14.05
N PHE A 85 -26.21 20.42 12.97
CA PHE A 85 -27.36 20.68 12.09
C PHE A 85 -28.73 20.41 12.76
N VAL A 86 -28.80 19.50 13.73
CA VAL A 86 -30.03 19.25 14.51
C VAL A 86 -30.35 20.43 15.44
N ARG A 87 -29.34 21.20 15.87
CA ARG A 87 -29.51 22.31 16.82
C ARG A 87 -30.09 23.57 16.19
N ASP A 88 -29.82 23.81 14.90
CA ASP A 88 -30.30 24.99 14.18
C ASP A 88 -31.73 24.84 13.64
N SER A 89 -32.26 23.61 13.58
CA SER A 89 -33.59 23.32 13.04
C SER A 89 -34.72 23.42 14.09
N ALA A 90 -34.38 23.70 15.35
CA ALA A 90 -35.30 23.70 16.50
C ALA A 90 -35.61 25.11 17.04
N LYS A 91 -35.54 26.14 16.18
CA LYS A 91 -35.86 27.52 16.54
C LYS A 91 -37.01 28.07 15.71
#